data_AF-A0A1Y0BYZ4-F1
#
_entry.id   AF-A0A1Y0BYZ4-F1
#
_cell.length_a   1.000
_cell.length_b   1.000
_cell.length_c   1.000
_cell.angle_alpha   90.00
_cell.angle_beta   90.00
_cell.angle_gamma   90.00
#
_symmetry.space_group_name_H-M   'P 1'
#
loop_
_entity.id
_entity.type
_entity.pdbx_description
1 polymer ?
#
loop_
_entity_poly.entity_id
_entity_poly.type
_entity_poly.pdbx_seq_one_letter_code
_entity_poly.pdbx_strand_id
1 'polypeptide(L)'
;MTALSVVEAYSIVHCGECGVPFALNDDFIRERRRDHRTWYCPNGHSRYYPEKNETEVAKAAVARLERQLANRDEDLRAAKAAHAVTKGKLTKTRNRIAKGVCPCCNRSFANLGQHMANKHPEFAEASK
;
A
#
# COMPACT_ATOMS: atom_id res chain seq x y z
N MET A 1 34.11 16.12 49.08
CA MET A 1 34.33 14.92 48.26
C MET A 1 32.97 14.37 47.89
N THR A 2 32.53 14.55 46.66
CA THR A 2 31.23 14.05 46.18
C THR A 2 31.42 12.60 45.80
N ALA A 3 30.73 11.67 46.48
CA ALA A 3 30.74 10.26 46.11
C ALA A 3 29.84 10.06 44.89
N LEU A 4 30.37 9.40 43.86
CA LEU A 4 29.59 8.93 42.72
C LEU A 4 29.32 7.43 42.93
N SER A 5 28.05 7.03 42.94
CA SER A 5 27.65 5.63 43.00
C SER A 5 26.99 5.22 41.68
N VAL A 6 27.46 4.14 41.07
CA VAL A 6 26.86 3.55 39.88
C VAL A 6 26.14 2.26 40.29
N VAL A 7 24.91 2.10 39.82
CA VAL A 7 24.12 0.88 39.99
C VAL A 7 23.91 0.29 38.60
N GLU A 8 24.21 -0.99 38.44
CA GLU A 8 24.05 -1.71 37.18
C GLU A 8 23.26 -3.00 37.40
N ALA A 9 22.38 -3.29 36.45
CA ALA A 9 21.61 -4.53 36.41
C ALA A 9 22.24 -5.50 35.41
N TYR A 10 22.23 -6.78 35.78
CA TYR A 10 22.82 -7.86 35.01
C TYR A 10 21.81 -8.99 34.86
N SER A 11 21.69 -9.49 33.65
CA SER A 11 20.88 -10.66 33.32
C SER A 11 21.76 -11.86 33.00
N ILE A 12 21.42 -13.02 33.57
CA ILE A 12 22.07 -14.28 33.24
C ILE A 12 21.51 -14.78 31.91
N VAL A 13 22.42 -15.01 30.96
CA VAL A 13 22.11 -15.60 29.66
C VAL A 13 22.87 -16.90 29.49
N HIS A 14 22.30 -17.82 28.70
CA HIS A 14 22.95 -19.08 28.36
C HIS A 14 23.43 -19.04 26.91
N CYS A 15 24.58 -19.68 26.64
CA CYS A 15 24.99 -19.96 25.28
C CYS A 15 24.01 -20.92 24.61
N GLY A 16 23.45 -20.55 23.45
CA GLY A 16 22.57 -21.44 22.69
C GLY A 16 23.29 -22.64 22.08
N GLU A 17 24.62 -22.57 21.96
CA GLU A 17 25.46 -23.65 21.40
C GLU A 17 26.09 -24.51 22.49
N CYS A 18 26.88 -23.92 23.38
CA CYS A 18 27.60 -24.66 24.43
C CYS A 18 26.91 -24.66 25.80
N GLY A 19 25.77 -24.00 25.97
CA GLY A 19 25.00 -24.00 27.23
C GLY A 19 25.61 -23.20 28.38
N VAL A 20 26.84 -22.67 28.27
CA VAL A 20 27.50 -21.99 29.39
C VAL A 20 26.67 -20.77 29.87
N PRO A 21 26.38 -20.66 31.18
CA PRO A 21 25.74 -19.48 31.75
C PRO A 21 26.76 -18.36 31.98
N PHE A 22 26.37 -17.12 31.68
CA PHE A 22 27.18 -15.92 31.97
C PHE A 22 26.28 -14.69 32.08
N ALA A 23 26.74 -13.68 32.80
CA ALA A 23 26.02 -12.43 33.00
C ALA A 23 26.38 -11.41 31.92
N LEU A 24 25.37 -10.71 31.40
CA LEU A 24 25.54 -9.52 30.57
C LEU A 24 24.82 -8.35 31.23
N ASN A 25 25.41 -7.16 31.12
CA ASN A 25 24.76 -5.93 31.55
C ASN A 25 23.48 -5.71 30.72
N ASP A 26 22.40 -5.27 31.36
CA ASP A 26 21.10 -5.10 30.70
C ASP A 26 21.15 -4.08 29.54
N ASP A 27 21.98 -3.04 29.66
CA ASP A 27 22.17 -2.04 28.62
C ASP A 27 22.83 -2.65 27.38
N PHE A 28 23.77 -3.57 27.58
CA PHE A 28 24.38 -4.33 26.49
C PHE A 28 23.34 -5.20 25.78
N ILE A 29 22.46 -5.88 26.53
CA ILE A 29 21.38 -6.69 25.95
C ILE A 29 20.42 -5.81 25.15
N ARG A 30 20.01 -4.66 25.69
CA ARG A 30 19.11 -3.72 25.00
C ARG A 30 19.74 -3.18 23.71
N GLU A 31 21.01 -2.79 23.76
CA GLU A 31 21.75 -2.32 22.59
C GLU A 31 21.83 -3.40 21.51
N ARG A 32 22.18 -4.64 21.89
CA ARG A 32 22.27 -5.77 20.96
C ARG A 32 20.94 -6.18 20.35
N ARG A 33 19.82 -5.98 21.05
CA ARG A 33 18.46 -6.17 20.50
C ARG A 33 18.04 -5.05 19.56
N ARG A 34 18.64 -3.86 19.69
CA ARG A 34 18.37 -2.71 18.81
C ARG A 34 19.21 -2.76 17.53
N ASP A 35 20.50 -3.08 17.66
CA ASP A 35 21.46 -3.01 16.56
C ASP A 35 21.70 -4.35 15.86
N HIS A 36 21.18 -5.44 16.42
CA HIS A 36 21.33 -6.82 15.93
C HIS A 36 22.80 -7.25 15.72
N ARG A 37 23.77 -6.56 16.36
CA ARG A 37 25.18 -6.89 16.17
C ARG A 37 25.53 -8.20 16.83
N THR A 38 26.44 -8.91 16.18
CA THR A 38 27.02 -10.13 16.71
C THR A 38 27.83 -9.84 17.98
N TRP A 39 27.73 -10.75 18.94
CA TRP A 39 28.51 -10.81 20.17
C TRP A 39 28.89 -12.27 20.46
N TYR A 40 29.76 -12.52 21.43
CA TYR A 40 30.31 -13.85 21.65
C TYR A 40 30.11 -14.33 23.09
N CYS A 41 29.89 -15.63 23.25
CA CYS A 41 29.95 -16.25 24.57
C CYS A 41 31.42 -16.38 25.04
N PRO A 42 31.67 -16.67 26.33
CA PRO A 42 33.02 -16.86 26.85
C PRO A 42 33.85 -17.94 26.14
N ASN A 43 33.18 -18.94 25.54
CA ASN A 43 33.83 -20.02 24.77
C ASN A 43 33.98 -19.68 23.27
N GLY A 44 33.63 -18.47 22.84
CA GLY A 44 33.85 -18.01 21.46
C GLY A 44 32.71 -18.23 20.46
N HIS A 45 31.60 -18.87 20.84
CA HIS A 45 30.44 -19.02 19.96
C HIS A 45 29.74 -17.68 19.68
N SER A 46 29.40 -17.46 18.41
CA SER A 46 28.77 -16.25 17.88
C SER A 46 27.28 -16.20 18.25
N ARG A 47 26.80 -15.04 18.67
CA ARG A 47 25.44 -14.82 19.14
C ARG A 47 24.91 -13.51 18.57
N TYR A 48 23.61 -13.47 18.26
CA TYR A 48 22.90 -12.26 17.88
C TYR A 48 21.42 -12.40 18.24
N TYR A 49 20.68 -11.30 18.25
CA TYR A 49 19.22 -11.32 18.49
C TYR A 49 18.49 -11.21 17.15
N PRO A 50 17.82 -12.27 16.65
CA PRO A 50 17.17 -12.27 15.34
C PRO A 50 15.79 -11.60 15.32
N GLU A 51 15.18 -11.41 16.49
CA GLU A 51 13.84 -10.85 16.63
C GLU A 51 13.82 -9.38 16.22
N LYS A 52 12.92 -9.03 15.30
CA LYS A 52 12.74 -7.62 14.90
C LYS A 52 12.29 -6.79 16.08
N ASN A 53 12.89 -5.62 16.24
CA ASN A 53 12.41 -4.67 17.23
C ASN A 53 11.15 -3.92 16.74
N GLU A 54 10.44 -3.26 17.66
CA GLU A 54 9.20 -2.54 17.35
C GLU A 54 9.38 -1.48 16.25
N THR A 55 10.55 -0.84 16.19
CA THR A 55 10.85 0.17 15.16
C THR A 55 10.95 -0.47 13.78
N GLU A 56 11.59 -1.62 13.66
CA GLU A 56 11.70 -2.35 12.40
C GLU A 56 10.34 -2.88 11.95
N VAL A 57 9.51 -3.36 12.88
CA VAL A 57 8.13 -3.78 12.60
C VAL A 57 7.31 -2.61 12.09
N ALA A 58 7.37 -1.46 12.76
CA ALA A 58 6.68 -0.25 12.34
C ALA A 58 7.12 0.23 10.95
N LYS A 59 8.43 0.27 10.70
CA LYS A 59 8.99 0.64 9.37
C LYS A 59 8.51 -0.31 8.27
N ALA A 60 8.52 -1.62 8.54
CA ALA A 60 8.03 -2.61 7.58
C ALA A 60 6.53 -2.45 7.29
N ALA A 61 5.73 -2.10 8.30
CA ALA A 61 4.30 -1.83 8.15
C ALA A 61 4.06 -0.57 7.30
N VAL A 62 4.79 0.53 7.55
CA VAL A 62 4.72 1.76 6.74
C VAL A 62 5.08 1.49 5.29
N ALA A 63 6.21 0.84 5.03
CA ALA A 63 6.64 0.50 3.67
C ALA A 63 5.67 -0.45 2.93
N ARG A 64 4.92 -1.27 3.68
CA ARG A 64 3.83 -2.08 3.09
C ARG A 64 2.64 -1.21 2.71
N LEU A 65 2.21 -0.31 3.59
CA LEU A 65 1.07 0.58 3.34
C LEU A 65 1.36 1.54 2.19
N GLU A 66 2.56 2.10 2.11
CA GLU A 66 2.98 2.98 0.99
C GLU A 66 2.87 2.27 -0.36
N ARG A 67 3.35 1.01 -0.44
CA ARG A 67 3.21 0.20 -1.66
C ARG A 67 1.74 -0.08 -2.00
N GLN A 68 0.91 -0.34 -0.99
CA GLN A 68 -0.53 -0.54 -1.21
C GLN A 68 -1.20 0.73 -1.74
N LEU A 69 -0.89 1.89 -1.17
CA LEU A 69 -1.42 3.18 -1.62
C LEU A 69 -1.01 3.49 -3.06
N ALA A 70 0.28 3.32 -3.39
CA ALA A 70 0.77 3.53 -4.75
C ALA A 70 0.03 2.66 -5.78
N ASN A 71 -0.16 1.38 -5.47
CA ASN A 71 -0.91 0.46 -6.35
C ASN A 71 -2.39 0.83 -6.45
N ARG A 72 -3.02 1.28 -5.35
CA ARG A 72 -4.42 1.73 -5.37
C ARG A 72 -4.59 2.98 -6.23
N ASP A 73 -3.67 3.93 -6.15
CA ASP A 73 -3.71 5.15 -6.97
C ASP A 73 -3.59 4.85 -8.46
N GLU A 74 -2.71 3.91 -8.83
CA GLU A 74 -2.59 3.45 -10.21
C GLU A 74 -3.87 2.78 -10.71
N ASP A 75 -4.44 1.85 -9.94
CA ASP A 75 -5.71 1.20 -10.26
C ASP A 75 -6.85 2.22 -10.41
N LEU A 76 -6.93 3.21 -9.52
CA LEU A 76 -7.94 4.26 -9.59
C LEU A 76 -7.77 5.13 -10.83
N ARG A 77 -6.54 5.46 -11.22
CA ARG A 77 -6.27 6.20 -12.46
C ARG A 77 -6.69 5.39 -13.69
N ALA A 78 -6.33 4.11 -13.74
CA ALA A 78 -6.70 3.21 -14.84
C ALA A 78 -8.22 3.05 -14.95
N ALA A 79 -8.91 2.85 -13.81
CA ALA A 79 -10.36 2.74 -13.76
C ALA A 79 -11.05 4.03 -14.23
N LYS A 80 -10.57 5.20 -13.78
CA LYS A 80 -11.11 6.50 -14.22
C LYS A 80 -10.92 6.72 -15.72
N ALA A 81 -9.75 6.37 -16.26
CA ALA A 81 -9.48 6.48 -17.69
C ALA A 81 -10.41 5.55 -18.52
N ALA A 82 -10.54 4.29 -18.11
CA ALA A 82 -11.43 3.32 -18.77
C ALA A 82 -12.90 3.77 -18.70
N HIS A 83 -13.33 4.29 -17.55
CA HIS A 83 -14.68 4.83 -17.38
C HIS A 83 -14.92 6.05 -18.28
N ALA A 84 -13.97 6.99 -18.36
CA ALA A 84 -14.08 8.16 -19.24
C ALA A 84 -14.20 7.75 -20.73
N VAL A 85 -13.41 6.79 -21.18
CA VAL A 85 -13.48 6.25 -22.56
C VAL A 85 -14.86 5.61 -22.82
N THR A 86 -15.34 4.78 -21.90
CA THR A 86 -16.63 4.10 -22.03
C THR A 86 -17.78 5.10 -22.03
N LYS A 87 -17.76 6.06 -21.11
CA LYS A 87 -18.73 7.16 -21.05
C LYS A 87 -18.72 7.96 -22.34
N GLY A 88 -17.55 8.33 -22.87
CA GLY A 88 -17.43 9.05 -24.14
C GLY A 88 -18.02 8.28 -25.33
N LYS A 89 -17.76 6.97 -25.43
CA LYS A 89 -18.36 6.10 -26.45
C LYS A 89 -19.88 6.04 -26.32
N LEU A 90 -20.38 5.87 -25.09
CA LEU A 90 -21.82 5.82 -24.81
C LEU A 90 -22.50 7.14 -25.17
N THR A 91 -21.96 8.27 -24.72
CA THR A 91 -22.47 9.61 -25.02
C THR A 91 -22.48 9.86 -26.53
N LYS A 92 -21.41 9.52 -27.26
CA LYS A 92 -21.36 9.66 -28.72
C LYS A 92 -22.45 8.84 -29.42
N THR A 93 -22.64 7.58 -28.99
CA THR A 93 -23.68 6.71 -29.55
C THR A 93 -25.08 7.23 -29.25
N ARG A 94 -25.35 7.65 -28.01
CA ARG A 94 -26.65 8.25 -27.63
C ARG A 94 -26.93 9.51 -28.43
N ASN A 95 -25.94 10.39 -28.58
CA ASN A 95 -26.07 11.61 -29.38
C ASN A 95 -26.35 11.34 -30.86
N ARG A 96 -25.81 10.25 -31.43
CA ARG A 96 -26.13 9.84 -32.81
C ARG A 96 -27.56 9.34 -32.93
N ILE A 97 -27.98 8.45 -32.03
CA ILE A 97 -29.34 7.89 -32.01
C ILE A 97 -30.38 9.00 -31.79
N ALA A 98 -30.12 9.93 -30.88
CA ALA A 98 -30.99 11.09 -30.62
C ALA A 98 -31.23 11.95 -31.88
N LYS A 99 -30.22 12.02 -32.77
CA LYS A 99 -30.30 12.75 -34.05
C LYS A 99 -30.81 11.88 -35.21
N GLY A 100 -31.23 10.65 -34.94
CA GLY A 100 -31.67 9.70 -35.97
C GLY A 100 -30.54 9.16 -36.86
N VAL A 101 -29.28 9.18 -36.38
CA VAL A 101 -28.11 8.72 -37.13
C VAL A 101 -27.69 7.33 -36.66
N CYS A 102 -27.53 6.39 -37.60
CA CYS A 102 -27.06 5.05 -37.28
C CYS A 102 -25.59 5.06 -36.80
N PRO A 103 -25.28 4.46 -35.63
CA PRO A 103 -23.92 4.45 -35.09
C PRO A 103 -22.94 3.62 -35.93
N CYS A 104 -23.41 2.63 -36.69
CA CYS A 104 -22.59 1.72 -37.47
C CYS A 104 -22.16 2.28 -38.83
N CYS A 105 -23.10 2.86 -39.60
CA CYS A 105 -22.87 3.28 -40.99
C CYS A 105 -23.08 4.76 -41.27
N ASN A 106 -23.34 5.58 -40.23
CA ASN A 106 -23.54 7.03 -40.31
C ASN A 106 -24.67 7.50 -41.25
N ARG A 107 -25.59 6.60 -41.61
CA ARG A 107 -26.81 6.95 -42.36
C ARG A 107 -27.80 7.63 -41.44
N SER A 108 -28.47 8.66 -41.95
CA SER A 108 -29.51 9.39 -41.23
C SER A 108 -30.90 8.87 -41.63
N PHE A 109 -31.75 8.68 -40.63
CA PHE A 109 -33.12 8.22 -40.79
C PHE A 109 -34.06 9.32 -40.31
N ALA A 110 -34.69 10.05 -41.25
CA ALA A 110 -35.54 11.20 -40.95
C ALA A 110 -36.68 10.84 -39.98
N ASN A 111 -37.34 9.70 -40.20
CA ASN A 111 -38.42 9.21 -39.34
C ASN A 111 -37.95 8.96 -37.90
N LEU A 112 -36.75 8.39 -37.72
CA LEU A 112 -36.19 8.16 -36.39
C LEU A 112 -35.84 9.48 -35.70
N GLY A 113 -35.21 10.42 -36.41
CA GLY A 113 -34.90 11.73 -35.86
C GLY A 113 -36.14 12.48 -35.38
N GLN A 114 -37.20 12.50 -36.18
CA GLN A 114 -38.49 13.10 -35.81
C GLN A 114 -39.16 12.34 -34.65
N HIS A 115 -39.10 11.01 -34.66
CA HIS A 115 -39.61 10.19 -33.56
C HIS A 115 -38.92 10.54 -32.24
N MET A 116 -37.58 10.57 -32.22
CA MET A 116 -36.82 10.92 -31.02
C MET A 116 -37.12 12.35 -30.55
N ALA A 117 -37.21 13.32 -31.46
CA ALA A 117 -37.52 14.71 -31.09
C ALA A 117 -38.92 14.88 -30.48
N ASN A 118 -39.93 14.16 -30.99
CA ASN A 118 -41.32 14.32 -30.56
C ASN A 118 -41.69 13.42 -29.38
N LYS A 119 -41.06 12.24 -29.25
CA LYS A 119 -41.40 11.21 -28.25
C LYS A 119 -40.38 11.06 -27.14
N HIS A 120 -39.12 11.45 -27.39
CA HIS A 120 -38.01 11.29 -26.45
C HIS A 120 -37.14 12.56 -26.34
N PRO A 121 -37.72 13.76 -26.09
CA PRO A 121 -36.94 14.98 -25.96
C PRO A 121 -35.89 14.90 -24.83
N GLU A 122 -36.20 14.19 -23.74
CA GLU A 122 -35.31 13.97 -22.59
C GLU A 122 -34.10 13.10 -22.92
N PHE A 123 -34.18 12.24 -23.95
CA PHE A 123 -33.08 11.38 -24.35
C PHE A 123 -31.90 12.18 -24.94
N ALA A 124 -32.21 13.30 -25.60
CA ALA A 124 -31.21 14.23 -26.10
C ALA A 124 -30.57 15.06 -24.96
N GLU A 125 -31.33 15.40 -23.92
CA GLU A 125 -30.83 16.17 -22.77
C GLU A 125 -29.95 15.33 -21.84
N ALA A 126 -30.31 14.07 -21.58
CA ALA A 126 -29.54 13.13 -20.76
C ALA A 126 -28.16 12.75 -21.36
N SER A 127 -27.85 13.25 -22.56
CA SER A 127 -26.58 12.99 -23.26
C SER A 127 -25.63 14.21 -23.28
N LYS A 128 -26.03 15.35 -22.71
CA LYS A 128 -25.16 16.51 -22.42
C LYS A 128 -24.42 16.33 -21.10
#